data_AF-A0A3S5CQT2-F1
#
_entry.id   AF-A0A3S5CQT2-F1
#
_cell.length_a   1.000
_cell.length_b   1.000
_cell.length_c   1.000
_cell.angle_alpha   90.00
_cell.angle_beta   90.00
_cell.angle_gamma   90.00
#
_symmetry.space_group_name_H-M   'P 1'
#
loop_
_entity.id
_entity.type
_entity.pdbx_description
1 polymer ?
#
loop_
_entity_poly.entity_id
_entity_poly.type
_entity_poly.pdbx_seq_one_letter_code
_entity_poly.pdbx_strand_id
1 'polypeptide(L)' 'MTDCRKLRLTDATGARLVRLVRLRNLWPSARVTWAGAWSEASAEWLSLPAEDRVKVGLVKGDGEFW' A
#
# COMPACT_ATOMS: atom_id res chain seq x y z
N MET A 1 2.48 8.45 10.96
CA MET A 1 2.17 8.35 9.52
C MET A 1 3.43 8.74 8.78
N THR A 2 3.92 7.89 7.88
CA THR A 2 5.17 8.13 7.14
C THR A 2 4.91 8.62 5.71
N ASP A 3 3.72 8.39 5.16
CA ASP A 3 3.33 8.87 3.83
C ASP A 3 1.78 8.89 3.71
N CYS A 4 1.24 9.69 2.79
CA CYS A 4 -0.16 9.61 2.36
C CYS A 4 -0.28 9.90 0.86
N ARG A 5 -1.01 9.06 0.13
CA ARG A 5 -1.12 9.17 -1.33
C ARG A 5 -2.52 9.06 -1.83
N LYS A 6 -2.81 9.84 -2.86
CA LYS A 6 -4.00 9.69 -3.68
C LYS A 6 -3.60 8.93 -4.95
N LEU A 7 -4.21 7.78 -5.19
CA LEU A 7 -3.91 6.92 -6.33
C LEU A 7 -5.14 6.77 -7.22
N ARG A 8 -4.92 6.61 -8.53
CA ARG A 8 -5.96 6.26 -9.48
C ARG A 8 -5.86 4.78 -9.80
N LEU A 9 -6.86 4.02 -9.39
CA LEU A 9 -7.05 2.62 -9.75
C LEU A 9 -7.77 2.55 -11.07
N THR A 10 -7.36 1.59 -11.89
CA THR A 10 -8.06 1.21 -13.12
C THR A 10 -8.29 -0.29 -13.05
N ASP A 11 -9.55 -0.70 -12.96
CA ASP A 11 -9.96 -2.09 -12.99
C ASP A 11 -11.05 -2.30 -14.05
N ALA A 12 -11.57 -3.53 -14.16
CA ALA A 12 -12.61 -3.86 -15.13
C ALA A 12 -13.93 -3.09 -14.93
N THR A 13 -14.13 -2.47 -13.77
CA THR A 13 -15.32 -1.67 -13.43
C THR A 13 -15.13 -0.17 -13.70
N GLY A 14 -13.91 0.26 -14.05
CA GLY A 14 -13.59 1.63 -14.43
C GLY A 14 -12.43 2.22 -13.63
N ALA A 15 -12.33 3.54 -13.65
CA ALA A 15 -11.31 4.28 -12.91
C ALA A 15 -11.89 4.84 -11.60
N ARG A 16 -11.22 4.58 -10.47
CA ARG A 16 -11.58 5.15 -9.16
C ARG A 16 -10.37 5.72 -8.43
N LEU A 17 -10.62 6.73 -7.60
CA LEU A 17 -9.59 7.35 -6.78
C LEU A 17 -9.62 6.77 -5.37
N VAL A 18 -8.46 6.34 -4.87
CA VAL A 18 -8.27 5.87 -3.49
C VAL A 18 -7.24 6.73 -2.77
N ARG A 19 -7.33 6.78 -1.44
CA ARG A 19 -6.32 7.40 -0.59
C ARG A 19 -5.72 6.33 0.30
N LEU A 20 -4.41 6.17 0.25
CA LEU A 20 -3.65 5.27 1.11
C LEU A 20 -2.83 6.07 2.11
N VAL A 21 -2.63 5.51 3.29
CA VAL A 21 -1.78 6.08 4.33
C VAL A 21 -0.72 5.04 4.68
N ARG A 22 0.53 5.45 4.72
CA ARG A 22 1.62 4.59 5.15
C ARG A 22 1.84 4.76 6.65
N LEU A 23 1.82 3.64 7.36
CA LEU A 23 2.04 3.57 8.78
C LEU A 23 3.30 2.75 9.07
N ARG A 24 3.95 3.07 10.19
CA ARG A 24 5.09 2.33 10.73
C ARG A 24 4.74 1.80 12.10
N ASN A 25 4.84 0.50 12.27
CA ASN A 25 4.82 -0.16 13.55
C ASN A 25 6.10 0.21 14.32
N LEU A 26 5.94 0.78 15.52
CA LEU A 26 7.04 1.23 16.37
C LEU A 26 7.35 0.25 17.51
N TRP A 27 6.70 -0.93 17.55
CA TRP A 27 6.95 -1.93 18.57
C TRP A 27 8.18 -2.78 18.21
N PRO A 28 9.31 -2.63 18.93
CA PRO A 28 10.57 -3.28 18.56
C PRO A 28 10.55 -4.81 18.71
N SER A 29 9.61 -5.34 19.50
CA SER A 29 9.50 -6.78 19.81
C SER A 29 8.42 -7.50 19.00
N ALA A 30 7.64 -6.79 18.19
CA ALA A 30 6.50 -7.35 17.48
C ALA A 30 6.57 -7.03 15.99
N ARG A 31 6.83 -8.05 15.17
CA ARG A 31 6.75 -7.96 13.70
C ARG A 31 5.29 -8.09 13.26
N VAL A 32 4.45 -7.13 13.64
CA VAL A 32 3.08 -7.02 13.15
C VAL A 32 3.11 -6.33 11.79
N THR A 33 2.47 -6.97 10.82
CA THR A 33 2.29 -6.45 9.45
C THR A 33 0.80 -6.40 9.14
N TRP A 34 0.42 -5.47 8.26
CA TRP A 34 -0.95 -5.43 7.74
C TRP A 34 -1.14 -6.55 6.71
N ALA A 35 -2.19 -7.36 6.91
CA ALA A 35 -2.53 -8.50 6.04
C ALA A 35 -3.84 -8.28 5.25
N GLY A 36 -4.41 -7.06 5.29
CA GLY A 36 -5.63 -6.71 4.60
C GLY A 36 -5.40 -6.12 3.21
N ALA A 37 -6.40 -5.39 2.71
CA ALA A 37 -6.29 -4.63 1.47
C ALA A 37 -5.08 -3.71 1.49
N TRP A 38 -4.27 -3.70 0.43
CA TRP A 38 -3.00 -2.96 0.35
C TRP A 38 -1.87 -3.50 1.23
N SER A 39 -1.99 -4.72 1.75
CA SER A 39 -0.85 -5.47 2.31
C SER A 39 0.21 -5.79 1.24
N GLU A 40 1.43 -6.19 1.64
CA GLU A 40 2.52 -6.50 0.71
C GLU A 40 2.11 -7.49 -0.42
N ALA A 41 1.25 -8.46 -0.09
CA ALA A 41 0.80 -9.51 -1.02
C ALA A 41 -0.59 -9.24 -1.65
N SER A 42 -1.18 -8.06 -1.42
CA SER A 42 -2.54 -7.73 -1.87
C SER A 42 -2.66 -7.71 -3.40
N ALA A 43 -3.73 -8.30 -3.94
CA ALA A 43 -4.00 -8.25 -5.39
C ALA A 43 -4.37 -6.84 -5.87
N GLU A 44 -4.80 -5.96 -4.97
CA GLU A 44 -5.16 -4.56 -5.23
C GLU A 44 -4.01 -3.76 -5.87
N TRP A 45 -2.75 -4.15 -5.60
CA TRP A 45 -1.58 -3.57 -6.27
C TRP A 45 -1.57 -3.80 -7.80
N LEU A 46 -2.28 -4.82 -8.29
CA LEU A 46 -2.42 -5.10 -9.71
C LEU A 46 -3.40 -4.16 -10.41
N SER A 47 -4.30 -3.51 -9.66
CA SER A 47 -5.23 -2.50 -10.18
C SER A 47 -4.59 -1.12 -10.35
N LEU A 48 -3.32 -0.96 -9.97
CA LEU A 48 -2.55 0.26 -10.18
C LEU A 48 -1.75 0.20 -11.47
N PRO A 49 -1.64 1.32 -12.21
CA PRO A 49 -0.64 1.47 -13.25
C PRO A 49 0.77 1.19 -12.73
N ALA A 50 1.61 0.57 -13.56
CA ALA A 50 2.98 0.20 -13.18
C ALA A 50 3.81 1.40 -12.68
N GLU A 51 3.63 2.57 -13.29
CA GLU A 51 4.29 3.81 -12.86
C GLU A 51 3.92 4.24 -11.43
N ASP A 52 2.67 4.04 -11.04
CA ASP A 52 2.19 4.43 -9.71
C ASP A 52 2.57 3.38 -8.68
N ARG A 53 2.61 2.10 -9.07
CA ARG A 53 3.09 1.01 -8.22
C ARG A 53 4.54 1.21 -7.78
N VAL A 54 5.41 1.65 -8.69
CA VAL A 54 6.81 1.99 -8.35
C VAL A 54 6.87 3.19 -7.41
N LYS A 55 6.07 4.23 -7.68
CA LYS A 55 6.04 5.42 -6.82
C LYS A 55 5.62 5.04 -5.40
N VAL A 56 4.58 4.23 -5.22
CA VAL A 56 4.06 3.86 -3.90
C VAL A 56 5.14 3.17 -3.06
N GLY A 57 6.04 2.39 -3.65
CA GLY A 57 7.15 1.79 -2.90
C GLY A 57 6.64 0.78 -1.87
N LEU A 58 6.48 -0.47 -2.32
CA LEU A 58 6.19 -1.61 -1.43
C LEU A 58 7.32 -1.71 -0.39
N VAL A 59 6.99 -1.45 0.87
CA VAL A 59 7.97 -1.50 1.95
C VAL A 59 8.03 -2.91 2.51
N LYS A 60 9.16 -3.58 2.28
CA LYS A 60 9.40 -4.92 2.81
C LYS A 60 10.26 -4.82 4.07
N GLY A 61 9.81 -5.45 5.15
CA GLY A 61 10.71 -5.87 6.23
C GLY A 61 10.89 -4.93 7.44
N ASP A 62 10.46 -3.66 7.39
CA ASP A 62 10.76 -2.65 8.44
C ASP A 62 9.56 -2.25 9.33
N GLY A 63 8.49 -3.06 9.34
CA GLY A 63 7.28 -2.77 10.10
C GLY A 63 6.45 -1.64 9.50
N GLU A 64 6.73 -1.24 8.26
CA GLU A 64 5.89 -0.31 7.51
C GLU A 64 4.89 -1.03 6.63
N PHE A 65 3.70 -0.46 6.51
CA PHE A 65 2.62 -0.97 5.70
C PHE A 65 1.69 0.16 5.22
N TRP A 66 0.97 -0.12 4.14
CA TRP A 66 -0.04 0.75 3.53
C TRP A 66 -1.44 0.45 4.04
#